data_AF-A0A259SBZ2-F1
#
_entry.id   AF-A0A259SBZ2-F1
#
_cell.length_a   1.000
_cell.length_b   1.000
_cell.length_c   1.000
_cell.angle_alpha   90.00
_cell.angle_beta   90.00
_cell.angle_gamma   90.00
#
_symmetry.space_group_name_H-M   'P 1'
#
loop_
_entity.id
_entity.type
_entity.pdbx_description
1 polymer ?
#
loop_
_entity_poly.entity_id
_entity_poly.type
_entity_poly.pdbx_seq_one_letter_code
_entity_poly.pdbx_strand_id
1 'polypeptide(L)'
;METTTFAATDGFPHTALVGVTDSDATRAVQGDPLAVLPLASVTKPLTAWGALVAVERGLVDLDEPAGPAGSTVLNLLDHTSGLPMEGSAPQKAPGERRIY
;
A
#
# COMPACT_ATOMS: atom_id res chain seq x y z
N MET A 1 25.30 -5.29 10.50
CA MET A 1 24.71 -4.98 9.18
C MET A 1 25.67 -4.04 8.50
N GLU A 2 26.07 -4.32 7.27
CA GLU A 2 26.99 -3.44 6.54
C GLU A 2 26.21 -2.22 6.03
N THR A 3 26.70 -1.03 6.39
CA THR A 3 26.14 0.23 5.90
C THR A 3 26.84 0.57 4.59
N THR A 4 26.08 0.81 3.53
CA THR A 4 26.57 1.17 2.20
C THR A 4 26.01 2.53 1.78
N THR A 5 26.61 3.12 0.76
CA THR A 5 26.03 4.24 0.02
C THR A 5 25.53 3.73 -1.33
N PHE A 6 24.24 3.90 -1.60
CA PHE A 6 23.62 3.57 -2.88
C PHE A 6 23.73 4.78 -3.81
N ALA A 7 24.48 4.64 -4.89
CA ALA A 7 24.61 5.64 -5.95
C ALA A 7 23.24 6.09 -6.52
N ALA A 8 22.22 5.23 -6.45
CA ALA A 8 20.85 5.54 -6.85
C ALA A 8 20.21 6.70 -6.07
N THR A 9 20.77 7.06 -4.91
CA THR A 9 20.30 8.17 -4.07
C THR A 9 21.18 9.41 -4.17
N ASP A 10 22.23 9.38 -5.00
CA ASP A 10 23.13 10.52 -5.18
C ASP A 10 22.35 11.72 -5.74
N GLY A 11 22.51 12.88 -5.11
CA GLY A 11 21.85 14.12 -5.52
C GLY A 11 20.38 14.26 -5.10
N PHE A 12 19.85 13.33 -4.30
CA PHE A 12 18.51 13.51 -3.74
C PHE A 12 18.49 14.73 -2.80
N PRO A 13 17.52 15.65 -2.94
CA PRO A 13 17.48 16.87 -2.12
C PRO A 13 16.89 16.62 -0.72
N HIS A 14 16.84 15.37 -0.27
CA HIS A 14 16.27 14.94 1.01
C HIS A 14 16.97 13.66 1.50
N THR A 15 16.78 13.34 2.79
CA THR A 15 17.33 12.11 3.39
C THR A 15 16.77 10.89 2.67
N ALA A 16 17.65 10.05 2.13
CA ALA A 16 17.31 8.80 1.50
C ALA A 16 17.77 7.63 2.37
N LEU A 17 16.80 6.87 2.88
CA LEU A 17 17.02 5.63 3.61
C LEU A 17 16.71 4.47 2.68
N VAL A 18 17.62 3.50 2.60
CA VAL A 18 17.48 2.36 1.68
C VAL A 18 17.77 1.08 2.44
N GLY A 19 16.96 0.06 2.21
CA GLY A 19 17.19 -1.29 2.69
C GLY A 19 16.99 -2.29 1.56
N VAL A 20 17.90 -3.26 1.45
CA VAL A 20 17.78 -4.41 0.55
C VAL A 20 17.68 -5.66 1.41
N THR A 21 16.61 -6.43 1.24
CA THR A 21 16.38 -7.68 1.96
C THR A 21 15.98 -8.78 0.99
N ASP A 22 16.30 -10.02 1.32
CA ASP A 22 15.65 -11.20 0.75
C ASP A 22 14.84 -11.94 1.82
N SER A 23 14.49 -13.20 1.56
CA SER A 23 13.72 -14.05 2.47
C SER A 23 14.44 -14.35 3.78
N ASP A 24 15.77 -14.29 3.80
CA ASP A 24 16.58 -14.80 4.90
C ASP A 24 17.12 -13.66 5.76
N ALA A 25 17.55 -12.55 5.12
CA ALA A 25 18.17 -11.45 5.83
C ALA A 25 18.17 -10.12 5.05
N THR A 26 18.32 -9.03 5.80
CA THR A 26 18.74 -7.74 5.26
C THR A 26 20.18 -7.81 4.77
N ARG A 27 20.39 -7.51 3.49
CA ARG A 27 21.68 -7.59 2.80
C ARG A 27 22.46 -6.28 2.87
N ALA A 28 21.78 -5.15 2.84
CA ALA A 28 22.42 -3.84 2.88
C ALA A 28 21.45 -2.77 3.39
N VAL A 29 22.01 -1.74 4.04
CA VAL A 29 21.26 -0.51 4.38
C VAL A 29 22.06 0.75 4.10
N GLN A 30 21.33 1.85 3.91
CA GLN A 30 21.85 3.21 3.96
C GLN A 30 21.00 4.04 4.93
N GLY A 31 21.68 4.77 5.83
CA GLY A 31 21.03 5.60 6.86
C GLY A 31 20.54 4.79 8.07
N ASP A 32 19.72 5.42 8.91
CA ASP A 32 19.17 4.81 10.13
C ASP A 32 17.95 3.92 9.80
N PRO A 33 18.02 2.59 9.98
CA PRO A 33 16.90 1.69 9.70
C PRO A 33 15.75 1.81 10.71
N LEU A 34 15.92 2.54 11.82
CA LEU A 34 14.90 2.75 12.85
C LEU A 34 14.22 4.11 12.75
N ALA A 35 14.59 4.93 11.77
CA ALA A 35 13.98 6.23 11.58
C ALA A 35 12.49 6.10 11.18
N VAL A 36 11.64 6.87 11.84
CA VAL A 36 10.20 6.93 11.55
C VAL A 36 9.96 7.97 10.46
N LEU A 37 9.32 7.56 9.35
CA LEU A 37 9.00 8.41 8.21
C LEU A 37 7.48 8.48 7.95
N PRO A 38 6.94 9.61 7.46
CA PRO A 38 5.57 9.67 6.98
C PRO A 38 5.43 8.81 5.71
N LEU A 39 4.70 7.70 5.82
CA LEU A 39 4.63 6.68 4.77
C LEU A 39 3.75 7.06 3.57
N ALA A 40 2.85 8.04 3.71
CA ALA A 40 1.86 8.40 2.70
C ALA A 40 1.18 7.13 2.12
N SER A 41 1.14 6.98 0.80
CA SER A 41 0.53 5.83 0.13
C SER A 41 1.22 4.48 0.38
N VAL A 42 2.42 4.43 0.96
CA VAL A 42 3.07 3.18 1.41
C VAL A 42 2.30 2.53 2.58
N THR A 43 1.35 3.25 3.19
CA THR A 43 0.37 2.66 4.12
C THR A 43 -0.58 1.65 3.45
N LYS A 44 -0.85 1.77 2.15
CA LYS A 44 -1.86 0.92 1.48
C LYS A 44 -1.50 -0.57 1.47
N PRO A 45 -0.26 -1.01 1.18
CA PRO A 45 0.14 -2.40 1.37
C PRO A 45 -0.09 -2.94 2.78
N LEU A 46 0.14 -2.12 3.83
CA LEU A 46 -0.10 -2.52 5.22
C LEU A 46 -1.60 -2.71 5.49
N THR A 47 -2.43 -1.77 5.03
CA THR A 47 -3.90 -1.86 5.13
C THR A 47 -4.44 -3.05 4.32
N ALA A 48 -3.96 -3.25 3.10
CA ALA A 48 -4.36 -4.38 2.25
C ALA A 48 -3.98 -5.71 2.89
N TRP A 49 -2.79 -5.83 3.47
CA TRP A 49 -2.40 -7.03 4.23
C TRP A 49 -3.32 -7.27 5.42
N GLY A 50 -3.67 -6.23 6.20
CA GLY A 50 -4.65 -6.35 7.28
C GLY A 50 -6.03 -6.83 6.81
N ALA A 51 -6.50 -6.32 5.67
CA ALA A 51 -7.74 -6.78 5.06
C ALA A 51 -7.66 -8.25 4.60
N LEU A 52 -6.54 -8.67 3.99
CA LEU A 52 -6.33 -10.06 3.58
C LEU A 52 -6.25 -11.01 4.77
N VAL A 53 -5.67 -10.58 5.90
CA VAL A 53 -5.71 -11.34 7.16
C VAL A 53 -7.14 -11.46 7.70
N ALA A 54 -7.97 -10.42 7.55
CA ALA A 54 -9.38 -10.49 7.92
C ALA A 54 -10.17 -11.46 7.03
N VAL A 55 -9.88 -11.47 5.72
CA VAL A 55 -10.41 -12.46 4.77
C VAL A 55 -9.99 -13.88 5.15
N GLU A 56 -8.71 -14.12 5.39
CA GLU A 56 -8.19 -15.43 5.81
C GLU A 56 -8.88 -15.95 7.08
N ARG A 57 -9.20 -15.05 8.01
CA ARG A 57 -9.88 -15.37 9.27
C ARG A 57 -11.40 -15.49 9.15
N GLY A 58 -11.97 -15.30 7.96
CA GLY A 58 -13.41 -15.33 7.72
C GLY A 58 -14.17 -14.21 8.43
N LEU A 59 -13.53 -13.07 8.68
CA LEU A 59 -14.17 -11.88 9.26
C LEU A 59 -14.90 -11.04 8.22
N VAL A 60 -14.43 -11.10 6.96
CA VAL A 60 -15.03 -10.47 5.78
C VAL A 60 -14.75 -11.34 4.56
N ASP A 61 -15.60 -11.28 3.53
CA ASP A 61 -15.33 -11.93 2.24
C ASP A 61 -14.94 -10.90 1.17
N LEU A 62 -14.20 -11.33 0.14
CA LEU A 62 -13.78 -10.43 -0.95
C LEU A 62 -14.97 -9.95 -1.81
N ASP A 63 -16.02 -10.75 -1.92
CA ASP A 63 -17.27 -10.44 -2.61
C ASP A 63 -18.32 -9.81 -1.68
N GLU A 64 -18.00 -9.62 -0.40
CA GLU A 64 -18.88 -8.93 0.54
C GLU A 64 -19.13 -7.48 0.07
N PRO A 65 -20.39 -7.02 0.03
CA PRO A 65 -20.72 -5.66 -0.37
C PRO A 65 -20.04 -4.60 0.52
N ALA A 66 -19.34 -3.65 -0.10
CA ALA A 66 -18.66 -2.57 0.60
C ALA A 66 -18.50 -1.33 -0.29
N GLY A 67 -18.88 -0.16 0.25
CA GLY A 67 -18.78 1.12 -0.45
C GLY A 67 -20.02 1.45 -1.29
N PRO A 68 -19.86 2.02 -2.50
CA PRO A 68 -20.98 2.35 -3.39
C PRO A 68 -21.84 1.13 -3.75
N ALA A 69 -23.08 1.36 -4.16
CA ALA A 69 -23.98 0.28 -4.57
C ALA A 69 -23.34 -0.59 -5.68
N GLY A 70 -23.25 -1.90 -5.43
CA GLY A 70 -22.64 -2.88 -6.33
C GLY A 70 -21.12 -3.06 -6.18
N SER A 71 -20.47 -2.31 -5.28
CA SER A 71 -19.05 -2.48 -4.95
C SER A 71 -18.87 -3.53 -3.85
N THR A 72 -17.75 -4.25 -3.89
CA THR A 72 -17.33 -5.21 -2.86
C THR A 72 -16.03 -4.81 -2.17
N VAL A 73 -15.61 -5.56 -1.15
CA VAL A 73 -14.28 -5.43 -0.53
C VAL A 73 -13.16 -5.53 -1.57
N LEU A 74 -13.26 -6.45 -2.55
CA LEU A 74 -12.31 -6.57 -3.64
C LEU A 74 -12.20 -5.27 -4.46
N ASN A 75 -13.33 -4.63 -4.76
CA ASN A 75 -13.34 -3.37 -5.51
C ASN A 75 -12.67 -2.20 -4.75
N LEU A 76 -12.70 -2.23 -3.41
CA LEU A 76 -11.97 -1.27 -2.59
C LEU A 76 -10.46 -1.56 -2.64
N LEU A 77 -10.05 -2.83 -2.56
CA LEU A 77 -8.64 -3.24 -2.56
C LEU A 77 -7.96 -3.03 -3.93
N ASP A 78 -8.67 -3.24 -5.03
CA ASP A 78 -8.12 -3.13 -6.39
C ASP A 78 -8.39 -1.76 -7.06
N HIS A 79 -8.96 -0.83 -6.31
CA HIS A 79 -9.27 0.52 -6.76
C HIS A 79 -10.29 0.58 -7.91
N THR A 80 -11.29 -0.31 -7.94
CA THR A 80 -12.38 -0.29 -8.93
C THR A 80 -13.76 -0.05 -8.35
N SER A 81 -13.88 0.45 -7.12
CA SER A 81 -15.20 0.78 -6.51
C SER A 81 -15.92 1.96 -7.16
N GLY A 82 -15.20 2.76 -7.96
CA GLY A 82 -15.71 3.98 -8.58
C GLY A 82 -15.66 5.22 -7.67
N LEU A 83 -15.14 5.09 -6.44
CA LEU A 83 -14.89 6.22 -5.55
C LEU A 83 -13.79 7.14 -6.11
N PRO A 84 -13.87 8.46 -5.87
CA PRO A 84 -12.81 9.41 -6.16
C PRO A 84 -11.66 9.28 -5.14
N MET A 85 -10.52 9.88 -5.47
CA MET A 85 -9.40 10.07 -4.52
C MET A 85 -9.84 10.78 -3.23
N GLU A 86 -10.71 11.79 -3.37
CA GLU A 86 -11.25 12.56 -2.25
C GLU A 86 -12.78 12.72 -2.37
N GLY A 87 -13.47 12.58 -1.24
CA GLY A 87 -14.93 12.60 -1.18
C GLY A 87 -15.56 11.21 -1.26
N SER A 88 -16.90 11.16 -1.24
CA SER A 88 -17.66 9.91 -1.15
C SER A 88 -18.64 9.68 -2.32
N ALA A 89 -18.77 10.64 -3.23
CA ALA A 89 -19.67 10.53 -4.38
C ALA A 89 -19.00 9.72 -5.51
N PRO A 90 -19.56 8.57 -5.93
CA PRO A 90 -18.97 7.74 -6.98
C PRO A 90 -18.89 8.48 -8.31
N GLN A 91 -17.74 8.38 -8.99
CA GLN A 91 -17.52 8.95 -10.32
C GLN A 91 -17.88 7.98 -11.45
N LYS A 92 -17.86 6.67 -11.14
CA LYS A 92 -18.02 5.56 -12.08
C LYS A 92 -18.74 4.40 -11.41
N ALA A 93 -19.35 3.52 -12.21
CA ALA A 93 -19.89 2.28 -11.67
C ALA A 93 -18.74 1.37 -11.20
N PRO A 94 -18.95 0.52 -10.17
CA PRO A 94 -17.96 -0.46 -9.75
C PRO A 94 -17.50 -1.33 -10.93
N GLY A 95 -16.19 -1.53 -11.07
CA GLY A 95 -15.56 -2.30 -12.15
C GLY A 95 -15.39 -1.56 -13.49
N GLU A 96 -16.02 -0.40 -13.70
CA GLU A 96 -15.96 0.33 -14.98
C GLU A 96 -14.58 0.95 -15.23
N ARG A 97 -13.90 1.41 -14.16
CA ARG A 97 -12.59 2.06 -14.25
C ARG A 97 -11.81 1.87 -12.96
N ARG A 98 -10.49 1.70 -13.09
CA ARG A 98 -9.57 1.81 -11.96
C ARG A 98 -9.32 3.28 -11.60
N ILE A 99 -9.63 3.68 -10.38
CA ILE A 99 -9.46 5.03 -9.83
C ILE A 99 -8.78 4.88 -8.47
N TYR A 100 -7.53 5.34 -8.38
CA TYR A 100 -6.74 5.25 -7.14
C TYR A 100 -7.34 6.09 -6.01
#